data_AF-A0A2E1XSQ3-F1
#
_entry.id   AF-A0A2E1XSQ3-F1
#
_cell.length_a   1.000
_cell.length_b   1.000
_cell.length_c   1.000
_cell.angle_alpha   90.00
_cell.angle_beta   90.00
_cell.angle_gamma   90.00
#
_symmetry.space_group_name_H-M   'P 1'
#
loop_
_entity.id
_entity.type
_entity.pdbx_description
1 polymer ?
#
loop_
_entity_poly.entity_id
_entity_poly.type
_entity_poly.pdbx_seq_one_letter_code
_entity_poly.pdbx_strand_id
1 'polypeptide(L)'
;MNFRTALILFLFFSGSVIGQNNLYLIDSIKEIKFYFTQPNWKHLLDSLYIDGQKERLTASVTIDGQYYDSVGIRYKGYSSVNITQIKNPFNIKLDYKIDDQEHQGFNKIKLSNVI
;
A
#
# COMPACT_ATOMS: atom_id res chain seq x y z
N MET A 1 -2.18 43.91 22.56
CA MET A 1 -1.30 43.27 21.55
C MET A 1 -1.60 43.95 20.23
N ASN A 2 -0.63 44.68 19.67
CA ASN A 2 -0.91 45.60 18.57
C ASN A 2 -1.19 44.81 17.28
N PHE A 3 -2.18 45.24 16.49
CA PHE A 3 -2.56 44.56 15.23
C PHE A 3 -1.35 44.36 14.28
N ARG A 4 -0.36 45.27 14.37
CA ARG A 4 0.91 45.21 13.65
C ARG A 4 1.82 44.05 14.05
N THR A 5 1.83 43.63 15.33
CA THR A 5 2.64 42.49 15.78
C THR A 5 2.00 41.14 15.45
N ALA A 6 0.67 41.08 15.29
CA ALA A 6 -0.02 39.87 14.84
C ALA A 6 0.27 39.54 13.37
N LEU A 7 0.40 40.56 12.51
CA LEU A 7 0.64 40.38 11.07
C LEU A 7 2.05 39.82 10.77
N ILE A 8 3.05 40.19 11.59
CA ILE A 8 4.45 39.72 11.43
C ILE A 8 4.58 38.25 11.85
N LEU A 9 3.79 37.77 12.81
CA LEU A 9 3.83 36.39 13.28
C LEU A 9 3.28 35.39 12.23
N PHE A 10 2.38 35.84 11.34
CA PHE A 10 1.76 34.99 10.32
C PHE A 10 2.70 34.68 9.13
N LEU A 11 3.71 35.54 8.88
CA LEU A 11 4.63 35.40 7.75
C LEU A 11 5.71 34.33 7.93
N PHE A 12 5.89 33.79 9.15
CA PHE A 12 6.90 32.77 9.42
C PHE A 12 6.39 31.32 9.28
N PHE A 13 5.14 31.12 8.87
CA PHE A 13 4.58 29.79 8.62
C PHE A 13 4.70 29.39 7.14
N SER A 14 5.90 29.51 6.56
CA SER A 14 6.20 28.92 5.26
C SER A 14 6.47 27.43 5.45
N GLY A 15 5.39 26.66 5.67
CA GLY A 15 5.45 25.20 5.63
C GLY A 15 5.88 24.74 4.24
N SER A 16 6.84 23.81 4.17
CA SER A 16 7.23 23.17 2.92
C SER A 16 6.02 22.45 2.32
N VAL A 17 5.53 22.94 1.18
CA VAL A 17 4.53 22.22 0.39
C VAL A 17 5.26 21.07 -0.30
N ILE A 18 5.27 19.90 0.33
CA ILE A 18 5.72 18.68 -0.32
C ILE A 18 4.65 18.32 -1.35
N GLY A 19 5.01 18.34 -2.63
CA GLY A 19 4.12 17.86 -3.70
C GLY A 19 3.78 16.39 -3.46
N GLN A 20 2.49 16.05 -3.47
CA GLN A 20 2.07 14.65 -3.43
C GLN A 20 2.51 13.96 -4.72
N ASN A 21 3.43 13.01 -4.61
CA ASN A 21 3.79 12.15 -5.73
C ASN A 21 2.66 11.14 -5.96
N ASN A 22 1.90 11.32 -7.04
CA ASN A 22 0.82 10.40 -7.42
C ASN A 22 1.34 8.96 -7.62
N LEU A 23 0.60 7.97 -7.11
CA LEU A 23 0.89 6.54 -7.09
C LEU A 23 1.22 5.99 -8.49
N TYR A 24 0.57 6.53 -9.53
CA TYR A 24 0.68 6.08 -10.92
C TYR A 24 1.50 7.01 -11.81
N LEU A 25 2.32 7.90 -11.24
CA LEU A 25 3.29 8.69 -12.00
C LEU A 25 4.35 7.76 -12.62
N ILE A 26 4.42 7.77 -13.95
CA ILE A 26 5.26 6.86 -14.76
C ILE A 26 6.76 7.13 -14.65
N ASP A 27 7.15 8.32 -14.20
CA ASP A 27 8.52 8.79 -14.04
C ASP A 27 9.02 8.66 -12.59
N SER A 28 8.28 7.94 -11.74
CA SER A 28 8.66 7.71 -10.34
C SER A 28 8.58 6.23 -9.96
N ILE A 29 9.49 5.79 -9.11
CA ILE A 29 9.47 4.44 -8.51
C ILE A 29 8.76 4.54 -7.16
N LYS A 30 7.82 3.63 -6.93
CA LYS A 30 7.08 3.51 -5.68
C LYS A 30 7.62 2.37 -4.84
N GLU A 31 7.76 2.60 -3.55
CA GLU A 31 8.11 1.56 -2.60
C GLU A 31 6.86 1.06 -1.88
N ILE A 32 6.63 -0.26 -1.93
CA ILE A 32 5.57 -0.91 -1.16
C ILE A 32 6.20 -2.02 -0.33
N LYS A 33 6.07 -1.94 1.00
CA LYS A 33 6.57 -2.96 1.93
C LYS A 33 5.41 -3.66 2.62
N PHE A 34 5.46 -4.99 2.65
CA PHE A 34 4.49 -5.81 3.37
C PHE A 34 5.07 -6.28 4.70
N TYR A 35 4.26 -6.25 5.75
CA TYR A 35 4.63 -6.70 7.09
C TYR A 35 3.59 -7.73 7.54
N PHE A 36 3.96 -9.00 7.41
CA PHE A 36 3.15 -10.13 7.88
C PHE A 36 3.53 -10.49 9.30
N THR A 37 2.54 -10.78 10.13
CA THR A 37 2.77 -11.36 11.47
C THR A 37 3.08 -12.84 11.40
N GLN A 38 2.64 -13.53 10.34
CA GLN A 38 2.92 -14.95 10.11
C GLN A 38 4.30 -15.12 9.46
N PRO A 39 5.24 -15.85 10.09
CA PRO A 39 6.56 -16.11 9.50
C PRO A 39 6.47 -16.97 8.23
N ASN A 40 5.41 -17.78 8.10
CA ASN A 40 5.12 -18.64 6.94
C ASN A 40 4.14 -18.00 5.94
N TRP A 41 4.05 -16.67 5.89
CA TRP A 41 3.11 -15.94 5.03
C TRP A 41 3.11 -16.41 3.56
N LYS A 42 4.29 -16.76 3.00
CA LYS A 42 4.41 -17.23 1.63
C LYS A 42 3.65 -18.53 1.43
N HIS A 43 3.87 -19.51 2.31
CA HIS A 43 3.18 -20.79 2.26
C HIS A 43 1.66 -20.63 2.39
N LEU A 44 1.21 -19.70 3.26
CA LEU A 44 -0.22 -19.42 3.39
C LEU A 44 -0.81 -18.85 2.09
N LEU A 45 -0.13 -17.90 1.45
CA LEU A 45 -0.57 -17.36 0.16
C LEU A 45 -0.55 -18.42 -0.96
N ASP A 46 0.48 -19.28 -0.98
CA ASP A 46 0.58 -20.40 -1.93
C ASP A 46 -0.60 -21.37 -1.74
N SER A 47 -0.89 -21.77 -0.49
CA SER A 47 -2.02 -22.66 -0.18
C SER A 47 -3.35 -22.07 -0.61
N LEU A 48 -3.64 -20.81 -0.24
CA LEU A 48 -4.86 -20.12 -0.65
C LEU A 48 -5.03 -20.11 -2.17
N TYR A 49 -3.93 -19.92 -2.91
CA TYR A 49 -3.97 -19.94 -4.37
C TYR A 49 -4.21 -21.34 -4.94
N ILE A 50 -3.48 -22.36 -4.47
CA ILE A 50 -3.62 -23.75 -4.90
C ILE A 50 -5.03 -24.28 -4.64
N ASP A 51 -5.58 -23.95 -3.48
CA ASP A 51 -6.92 -24.37 -3.05
C ASP A 51 -8.03 -23.60 -3.78
N GLY A 52 -7.69 -22.64 -4.65
CA GLY A 52 -8.64 -21.80 -5.39
C GLY A 52 -9.41 -20.80 -4.51
N GLN A 53 -8.96 -20.62 -3.27
CA GLN A 53 -9.53 -19.74 -2.27
C GLN A 53 -9.30 -18.27 -2.64
N LYS A 54 -10.33 -17.42 -2.41
CA LYS A 54 -10.31 -15.99 -2.76
C LYS A 54 -10.06 -15.08 -1.54
N GLU A 55 -9.82 -15.71 -0.41
CA GLU A 55 -9.44 -15.16 0.87
C GLU A 55 -8.14 -14.34 0.76
N ARG A 56 -7.90 -13.52 1.78
CA ARG A 56 -6.75 -12.62 1.87
C ARG A 56 -6.05 -12.85 3.19
N LEU A 57 -4.73 -12.93 3.13
CA LEU A 57 -3.88 -12.90 4.31
C LEU A 57 -3.79 -11.45 4.80
N THR A 58 -4.08 -11.23 6.07
CA THR A 58 -3.99 -9.90 6.68
C THR A 58 -2.52 -9.52 6.90
N ALA A 59 -2.17 -8.27 6.58
CA ALA A 59 -0.87 -7.68 6.84
C ALA A 59 -1.02 -6.19 7.12
N SER A 60 0.03 -5.52 7.61
CA SER A 60 0.16 -4.08 7.44
C SER A 60 1.08 -3.78 6.26
N VAL A 61 0.91 -2.62 5.63
CA VAL A 61 1.74 -2.19 4.49
C VAL A 61 2.19 -0.75 4.64
N THR A 62 3.36 -0.43 4.09
CA THR A 62 3.75 0.96 3.82
C THR A 62 3.80 1.21 2.33
N ILE A 63 3.31 2.37 1.87
CA ILE A 63 3.38 2.84 0.49
C ILE A 63 4.07 4.20 0.51
N ASP A 64 5.27 4.29 -0.05
CA ASP A 64 6.14 5.48 0.02
C ASP A 64 6.27 6.03 1.46
N GLY A 65 6.37 5.13 2.44
CA GLY A 65 6.47 5.46 3.86
C GLY A 65 5.14 5.71 4.59
N GLN A 66 4.01 5.84 3.89
CA GLN A 66 2.71 5.96 4.53
C GLN A 66 2.19 4.59 4.97
N TYR A 67 1.86 4.46 6.25
CA TYR A 67 1.44 3.20 6.88
C TYR A 67 -0.06 2.94 6.76
N TYR A 68 -0.40 1.68 6.55
CA TYR A 68 -1.76 1.15 6.46
C TYR A 68 -1.84 -0.15 7.24
N ASP A 69 -2.78 -0.24 8.17
CA ASP A 69 -2.94 -1.43 9.02
C ASP A 69 -4.02 -2.37 8.48
N SER A 70 -3.91 -3.64 8.86
CA SER A 70 -4.95 -4.66 8.68
C SER A 70 -5.49 -4.75 7.24
N VAL A 71 -4.60 -4.60 6.26
CA VAL A 71 -4.89 -4.72 4.83
C VAL A 71 -4.94 -6.18 4.40
N GLY A 72 -5.66 -6.47 3.32
CA GLY A 72 -5.81 -7.82 2.79
C GLY A 72 -4.93 -8.05 1.58
N ILE A 73 -4.00 -9.00 1.68
CA ILE A 73 -3.08 -9.39 0.60
C ILE A 73 -3.49 -10.74 0.03
N ARG A 74 -3.50 -10.85 -1.29
CA ARG A 74 -3.59 -12.15 -2.00
C ARG A 74 -2.83 -12.09 -3.31
N TYR A 75 -2.59 -13.25 -3.92
CA TYR A 75 -2.12 -13.27 -5.31
C TYR A 75 -3.19 -12.71 -6.27
N LYS A 76 -2.73 -11.91 -7.23
CA LYS A 76 -3.57 -11.43 -8.32
C LYS A 76 -3.67 -12.58 -9.33
N GLY A 77 -4.84 -13.24 -9.36
CA GLY A 77 -5.09 -14.42 -10.19
C GLY A 77 -4.87 -14.23 -11.70
N TYR A 78 -5.05 -15.34 -12.44
CA TYR A 78 -4.62 -15.68 -13.81
C TYR A 78 -3.36 -16.56 -13.86
N SER A 79 -2.96 -16.96 -15.07
CA SER A 79 -1.89 -17.92 -15.39
C SER A 79 -0.47 -17.48 -15.04
N SER A 80 -0.28 -16.30 -14.43
CA SER A 80 1.04 -15.73 -14.13
C SER A 80 1.50 -15.93 -12.69
N VAL A 81 0.70 -16.57 -11.84
CA VAL A 81 1.16 -17.02 -10.52
C VAL A 81 1.91 -18.33 -10.66
N ASN A 82 3.11 -18.38 -10.10
CA ASN A 82 3.90 -19.60 -9.99
C ASN A 82 4.44 -19.71 -8.56
N ILE A 83 3.99 -20.73 -7.82
CA ILE A 83 4.36 -20.95 -6.42
C ILE A 83 5.86 -21.26 -6.23
N THR A 84 6.54 -21.72 -7.28
CA THR A 84 7.98 -22.00 -7.26
C THR A 84 8.83 -20.75 -7.51
N GLN A 85 8.22 -19.64 -7.94
CA GLN A 85 8.91 -18.37 -8.12
C GLN A 85 8.99 -17.58 -6.80
N ILE A 86 10.04 -16.75 -6.70
CA ILE A 86 10.24 -15.85 -5.56
C ILE A 86 9.22 -14.71 -5.56
N LYS A 87 8.90 -14.18 -6.75
CA LYS A 87 7.99 -13.03 -6.93
C LYS A 87 6.74 -13.45 -7.69
N ASN A 88 5.59 -13.16 -7.09
CA ASN A 88 4.26 -13.37 -7.68
C ASN A 88 3.51 -12.02 -7.79
N PRO A 89 2.48 -11.94 -8.64
CA PRO A 89 1.65 -10.74 -8.72
C PRO A 89 0.71 -10.63 -7.50
N PHE A 90 0.51 -9.41 -6.98
CA PHE A 90 -0.26 -9.17 -5.75
C PHE A 90 -1.50 -8.32 -5.97
N ASN A 91 -2.51 -8.55 -5.14
CA ASN A 91 -3.70 -7.72 -4.98
C ASN A 91 -3.76 -7.27 -3.52
N ILE A 92 -3.59 -5.97 -3.30
CA ILE A 92 -3.61 -5.31 -2.00
C ILE A 92 -4.98 -4.64 -1.87
N LYS A 93 -5.78 -5.03 -0.87
CA LYS A 93 -7.03 -4.37 -0.50
C LYS A 93 -6.79 -3.61 0.80
N LEU A 94 -6.68 -2.28 0.73
CA LEU A 94 -6.39 -1.42 1.88
C LEU A 94 -7.56 -1.39 2.87
N ASP A 95 -8.78 -1.30 2.35
CA ASP A 95 -10.04 -1.35 3.12
C ASP A 95 -10.50 -2.78 3.42
N TYR A 96 -9.58 -3.66 3.84
CA TYR A 96 -9.94 -5.06 4.11
C TYR A 96 -10.63 -5.26 5.47
N LYS A 97 -10.05 -4.70 6.53
CA LYS A 97 -10.59 -4.77 7.90
C LYS A 97 -10.93 -3.40 8.49
N ILE A 98 -10.32 -2.34 7.96
CA ILE A 98 -10.58 -0.95 8.36
C ILE A 98 -11.26 -0.30 7.16
N ASP A 99 -12.52 0.08 7.32
CA ASP A 99 -13.31 0.71 6.25
C ASP A 99 -12.72 2.08 5.87
N ASP A 100 -12.97 2.51 4.64
CA ASP A 100 -12.53 3.79 4.07
C ASP A 100 -11.00 4.06 4.06
N GLN A 101 -10.18 3.05 4.35
CA GLN A 101 -8.73 3.15 4.24
C GLN A 101 -8.29 3.17 2.76
N GLU A 102 -7.67 4.27 2.33
CA GLU A 102 -7.25 4.50 0.95
C GLU A 102 -5.89 5.19 0.81
N HIS A 103 -5.21 4.93 -0.31
CA HIS A 103 -4.00 5.66 -0.73
C HIS A 103 -4.36 6.50 -1.95
N GLN A 104 -4.43 7.82 -1.79
CA GLN A 104 -4.73 8.77 -2.88
C GLN A 104 -6.03 8.45 -3.63
N GLY A 105 -7.11 8.12 -2.91
CA GLY A 105 -8.39 7.73 -3.50
C GLY A 105 -8.48 6.27 -3.98
N PHE A 106 -7.42 5.48 -3.82
CA PHE A 106 -7.42 4.06 -4.18
C PHE A 106 -7.47 3.17 -2.95
N ASN A 107 -8.52 2.36 -2.83
CA ASN A 107 -8.62 1.33 -1.80
C ASN A 107 -8.00 -0.03 -2.23
N LYS A 108 -7.60 -0.16 -3.49
CA LYS A 108 -7.11 -1.42 -4.05
C LYS A 108 -5.99 -1.19 -5.05
N ILE A 109 -4.85 -1.83 -4.80
CA ILE A 109 -3.65 -1.75 -5.63
C ILE A 109 -3.33 -3.14 -6.18
N LYS A 110 -3.05 -3.23 -7.48
CA LYS A 110 -2.73 -4.47 -8.18
C LYS A 110 -1.31 -4.39 -8.71
N LEU A 111 -0.43 -5.25 -8.21
CA LEU A 111 0.97 -5.35 -8.65
C LEU A 111 1.09 -6.53 -9.62
N SER A 112 1.44 -6.24 -10.86
CA SER A 112 1.72 -7.28 -11.86
C SER A 112 3.10 -7.88 -11.66
N ASN A 113 3.28 -9.10 -12.14
CA ASN A 113 4.61 -9.67 -12.26
C ASN A 113 5.28 -9.13 -13.54
N VAL A 114 6.61 -9.14 -13.54
CA VAL A 114 7.39 -9.04 -14.78
C VAL A 114 7.93 -10.44 -14.99
N ILE A 115 7.60 -11.06 -16.12
CA ILE A 115 8.03 -12.40 -16.53
C ILE A 115 9.34 -12.26 -17.28
#